data_AF-A0A7V9QJ56-F1
#
_entry.id   AF-A0A7V9QJ56-F1
#
_cell.length_a   1.000
_cell.length_b   1.000
_cell.length_c   1.000
_cell.angle_alpha   90.00
_cell.angle_beta   90.00
_cell.angle_gamma   90.00
#
_symmetry.space_group_name_H-M   'P 1'
#
loop_
_entity.id
_entity.type
_entity.pdbx_description
1 polymer ?
#
loop_
_entity_poly.entity_id
_entity_poly.type
_entity_poly.pdbx_seq_one_letter_code
_entity_poly.pdbx_strand_id
1 'polypeptide(L)'
;MADSKRRRRATPAEIRPAEGDRDILDQYFAEVSRFPLLTADGEKVLARRIRVGEHDAMEELVRRNLRFVVSVAKKYQNRGMPLIDLIGEGNVGLMTAARKFDPDQGVKFISYAVWW
;
A
#
# COMPACT_ATOMS: atom_id res chain seq x y z
N MET A 1 -18.52 -44.56 30.35
CA MET A 1 -17.13 -44.13 30.05
C MET A 1 -17.14 -43.36 28.75
N ALA A 2 -16.97 -42.05 28.81
CA ALA A 2 -17.00 -41.15 27.65
C ALA A 2 -15.60 -41.05 27.04
N ASP A 3 -15.41 -41.52 25.80
CA ASP A 3 -14.14 -41.40 25.08
C ASP A 3 -14.19 -40.17 24.16
N SER A 4 -13.90 -39.00 24.74
CA SER A 4 -13.75 -37.74 24.03
C SER A 4 -12.33 -37.62 23.49
N LYS A 5 -12.07 -38.25 22.35
CA LYS A 5 -10.83 -38.02 21.59
C LYS A 5 -10.94 -36.71 20.82
N ARG A 6 -10.42 -35.66 21.47
CA ARG A 6 -10.11 -34.33 20.94
C ARG A 6 -9.76 -34.36 19.45
N ARG A 7 -10.65 -33.81 18.61
CA ARG A 7 -10.32 -33.38 17.25
C ARG A 7 -9.18 -32.36 17.36
N ARG A 8 -7.99 -32.72 16.87
CA ARG A 8 -6.88 -31.77 16.70
C ARG A 8 -7.35 -30.71 15.71
N ARG A 9 -7.57 -29.46 16.16
CA ARG A 9 -7.75 -28.31 15.27
C ARG A 9 -6.45 -28.18 14.46
N ALA A 10 -6.53 -28.38 13.16
CA ALA A 10 -5.47 -27.99 12.25
C ALA A 10 -5.29 -26.47 12.38
N THR A 11 -4.07 -26.02 12.67
CA THR A 11 -3.66 -24.64 12.47
C THR A 11 -3.94 -24.26 11.02
N PRO A 12 -4.57 -23.11 10.72
CA PRO A 12 -4.68 -22.63 9.35
C PRO A 12 -3.27 -22.60 8.75
N ALA A 13 -3.10 -23.24 7.59
CA ALA A 13 -1.83 -23.27 6.89
C ALA A 13 -1.30 -21.84 6.75
N GLU A 14 -0.10 -21.59 7.26
CA GLU A 14 0.62 -20.34 7.00
C GLU A 14 0.68 -20.18 5.47
N ILE A 15 0.03 -19.14 4.94
CA ILE A 15 0.05 -18.84 3.51
C ILE A 15 1.47 -18.36 3.19
N ARG A 16 2.33 -19.32 2.85
CA ARG A 16 3.65 -19.04 2.29
C ARG A 16 3.43 -18.50 0.87
N PRO A 17 4.06 -17.37 0.49
CA PRO A 17 3.95 -16.87 -0.87
C PRO A 17 4.44 -17.94 -1.83
N ALA A 18 3.71 -18.13 -2.94
CA ALA A 18 4.15 -19.03 -4.01
C ALA A 18 5.49 -18.53 -4.57
N GLU A 19 6.28 -19.41 -5.18
CA GLU A 19 7.57 -19.01 -5.77
C GLU A 19 7.39 -17.90 -6.83
N GLY A 20 6.29 -17.93 -7.59
CA GLY A 20 5.92 -16.88 -8.53
C GLY A 20 5.61 -15.53 -7.86
N ASP A 21 4.98 -15.53 -6.67
CA ASP A 21 4.68 -14.29 -5.95
C ASP A 21 5.96 -13.57 -5.51
N ARG A 22 7.01 -14.34 -5.19
CA ARG A 22 8.30 -13.77 -4.79
C ARG A 22 8.96 -13.03 -5.95
N ASP A 23 8.99 -13.62 -7.13
CA ASP A 23 9.56 -12.99 -8.34
C ASP A 23 8.82 -11.70 -8.71
N ILE A 24 7.48 -11.73 -8.67
CA ILE A 24 6.63 -10.55 -8.90
C ILE A 24 6.92 -9.44 -7.88
N LEU A 25 7.05 -9.79 -6.60
CA LEU A 25 7.35 -8.82 -5.54
C LEU A 25 8.75 -8.20 -5.71
N ASP A 26 9.74 -9.00 -6.08
CA ASP A 26 11.10 -8.51 -6.30
C ASP A 26 11.16 -7.53 -7.48
N GLN A 27 10.48 -7.85 -8.59
CA GLN A 27 10.33 -6.93 -9.73
C GLN A 27 9.61 -5.64 -9.32
N TYR A 28 8.52 -5.76 -8.57
CA TYR A 28 7.76 -4.61 -8.08
C TYR A 28 8.59 -3.71 -7.16
N PHE A 29 9.36 -4.28 -6.23
CA PHE A 29 10.24 -3.50 -5.36
C PHE A 29 11.34 -2.78 -6.14
N ALA A 30 11.92 -3.45 -7.14
CA ALA A 30 12.90 -2.85 -8.03
C ALA A 30 12.30 -1.65 -8.78
N GLU A 31 11.08 -1.76 -9.30
CA GLU A 31 10.38 -0.68 -9.97
C GLU A 31 10.08 0.49 -9.02
N VAL A 32 9.43 0.21 -7.88
CA VAL A 32 9.03 1.23 -6.90
C VAL A 32 10.22 2.00 -6.32
N SER A 33 11.38 1.35 -6.21
CA SER A 33 12.60 1.99 -5.73
C SER A 33 13.13 3.11 -6.65
N ARG A 34 12.77 3.09 -7.95
CA ARG A 34 13.24 4.06 -8.96
C ARG A 34 12.55 5.41 -8.86
N PHE A 35 11.36 5.47 -8.25
CA PHE A 35 10.63 6.73 -8.12
C PHE A 35 11.32 7.63 -7.07
N PRO A 36 11.76 8.86 -7.44
CA PRO A 36 12.40 9.76 -6.51
C PRO A 36 11.40 10.28 -5.47
N LEU A 37 11.89 10.62 -4.28
CA LEU A 37 11.07 11.24 -3.23
C LEU A 37 10.51 12.59 -3.70
N LEU A 38 9.29 12.89 -3.27
CA LEU A 38 8.63 14.15 -3.55
C LEU A 38 8.91 15.16 -2.43
N THR A 39 9.14 16.42 -2.79
CA THR A 39 9.23 17.51 -1.81
C THR A 39 7.83 17.94 -1.36
N ALA A 40 7.72 18.61 -0.22
CA ALA A 40 6.43 19.11 0.27
C ALA A 40 5.77 20.09 -0.71
N ASP A 41 6.55 20.92 -1.41
CA ASP A 41 6.00 21.82 -2.42
C ASP A 41 5.60 21.08 -3.70
N GLY A 42 6.36 20.04 -4.08
CA GLY A 42 5.98 19.14 -5.17
C GLY A 42 4.65 18.43 -4.90
N GLU A 43 4.41 17.98 -3.66
CA GLU A 43 3.12 17.41 -3.23
C GLU A 43 1.98 18.40 -3.46
N LYS A 44 2.16 19.67 -3.06
CA LYS A 44 1.13 20.71 -3.25
C LYS A 44 0.85 20.98 -4.72
N VAL A 45 1.89 21.04 -5.57
CA VAL A 45 1.73 21.26 -7.01
C VAL A 45 0.92 20.12 -7.63
N LEU A 46 1.31 18.86 -7.38
CA LEU A 46 0.57 17.71 -7.90
C LEU A 46 -0.87 17.67 -7.37
N ALA A 47 -1.08 17.92 -6.08
CA ALA A 47 -2.41 17.94 -5.47
C ALA A 47 -3.32 19.01 -6.09
N ARG A 48 -2.80 20.20 -6.41
CA ARG A 48 -3.58 21.24 -7.11
C ARG A 48 -3.96 20.82 -8.53
N ARG A 49 -3.03 20.18 -9.26
CA ARG A 49 -3.27 19.63 -10.61
C ARG A 49 -4.33 18.51 -10.59
N ILE A 50 -4.27 17.62 -9.60
CA ILE A 50 -5.27 16.56 -9.40
C ILE A 50 -6.67 17.15 -9.23
N ARG A 51 -6.82 18.25 -8.47
CA ARG A 51 -8.11 18.91 -8.23
C ARG A 51 -8.75 19.50 -9.49
N VAL A 52 -7.96 19.83 -10.51
CA VAL A 52 -8.46 20.29 -11.81
C VAL A 52 -8.64 19.14 -12.82
N GLY A 53 -8.46 17.89 -12.38
CA GLY A 53 -8.74 16.69 -13.18
C GLY A 53 -7.54 16.13 -13.95
N GLU A 54 -6.31 16.55 -13.65
CA GLU A 54 -5.12 16.05 -14.33
C GLU A 54 -4.74 14.64 -13.83
N HIS A 55 -4.98 13.64 -14.68
CA HIS A 55 -4.75 12.23 -14.38
C HIS A 55 -3.27 11.86 -14.25
N ASP A 56 -2.40 12.51 -15.00
CA ASP A 56 -0.94 12.30 -14.92
C ASP A 56 -0.38 12.76 -13.58
N ALA A 57 -0.91 13.87 -13.02
CA ALA A 57 -0.53 14.35 -11.71
C ALA A 57 -0.94 13.37 -10.59
N MET A 58 -2.10 12.70 -10.73
CA MET A 58 -2.55 11.63 -9.85
C MET A 58 -1.59 10.45 -9.88
N GLU A 59 -1.29 9.97 -11.09
CA GLU A 59 -0.40 8.84 -11.30
C GLU A 59 1.01 9.13 -10.76
N GLU A 60 1.53 10.34 -10.98
CA GLU A 60 2.81 10.78 -10.43
C GLU A 60 2.78 10.82 -8.90
N LEU A 61 1.77 11.46 -8.28
CA LEU A 61 1.68 11.55 -6.83
C LEU A 61 1.63 10.15 -6.19
N VAL A 62 0.86 9.23 -6.77
CA VAL A 62 0.75 7.84 -6.29
C VAL A 62 2.09 7.10 -6.45
N ARG A 63 2.69 7.11 -7.65
CA ARG A 63 3.96 6.43 -7.93
C ARG A 63 5.09 6.85 -7.00
N ARG A 64 5.22 8.16 -6.76
CA ARG A 64 6.23 8.74 -5.86
C ARG A 64 6.06 8.30 -4.40
N ASN A 65 4.88 7.80 -4.04
CA ASN A 65 4.53 7.39 -2.68
C ASN A 65 4.35 5.86 -2.52
N LEU A 66 4.59 5.03 -3.54
CA LEU A 66 4.44 3.57 -3.43
C LEU A 66 5.37 2.93 -2.38
N ARG A 67 6.55 3.51 -2.15
CA ARG A 67 7.48 3.08 -1.09
C ARG A 67 6.85 3.18 0.30
N PHE A 68 6.00 4.18 0.51
CA PHE A 68 5.27 4.34 1.77
C PHE A 68 4.25 3.21 1.96
N VAL A 69 3.49 2.85 0.92
CA VAL A 69 2.53 1.73 0.98
C VAL A 69 3.23 0.43 1.36
N VAL A 70 4.35 0.12 0.72
CA VAL A 70 5.17 -1.06 1.05
C VAL A 70 5.60 -1.03 2.52
N SER A 71 6.03 0.13 3.05
CA SER A 71 6.43 0.26 4.45
C SER A 71 5.29 0.02 5.43
N VAL A 72 4.05 0.39 5.07
CA VAL A 72 2.86 0.17 5.89
C VAL A 72 2.43 -1.30 5.79
N ALA A 73 2.28 -1.85 4.59
CA ALA A 73 1.88 -3.23 4.34
C ALA A 73 2.78 -4.25 5.06
N LYS A 74 4.10 -4.01 5.09
CA LYS A 74 5.06 -4.84 5.83
C LYS A 74 4.73 -4.99 7.33
N LYS A 75 4.11 -3.98 7.95
CA LYS A 75 3.69 -4.04 9.38
C LYS A 75 2.50 -4.96 9.63
N TYR A 76 1.75 -5.31 8.58
CA TYR A 76 0.56 -6.17 8.65
C TYR A 76 0.82 -7.59 8.11
N GLN A 77 2.06 -7.91 7.75
CA GLN A 77 2.44 -9.27 7.33
C GLN A 77 2.18 -10.32 8.41
N ASN A 78 2.09 -11.58 7.99
CA ASN A 78 1.90 -12.75 8.85
C ASN A 78 0.57 -12.75 9.62
N ARG A 79 -0.44 -12.01 9.14
CA ARG A 79 -1.80 -11.95 9.71
C ARG A 79 -2.83 -12.68 8.85
N GLY A 80 -2.41 -13.63 8.03
CA GLY A 80 -3.29 -14.44 7.18
C GLY A 80 -3.60 -13.83 5.80
N MET A 81 -2.91 -12.77 5.40
CA MET A 81 -2.99 -12.19 4.06
C MET A 81 -1.57 -12.09 3.45
N PRO A 82 -1.38 -12.52 2.19
CA PRO A 82 -0.15 -12.31 1.44
C PRO A 82 0.28 -10.84 1.39
N LEU A 83 1.59 -10.59 1.34
CA LEU A 83 2.11 -9.21 1.25
C LEU A 83 1.66 -8.51 -0.04
N ILE A 84 1.57 -9.24 -1.16
CA ILE A 84 1.13 -8.69 -2.45
C ILE A 84 -0.29 -8.13 -2.37
N ASP A 85 -1.19 -8.84 -1.68
CA ASP A 85 -2.58 -8.41 -1.47
C ASP A 85 -2.64 -7.19 -0.55
N LEU A 86 -1.87 -7.19 0.55
CA LEU A 86 -1.76 -6.03 1.45
C LEU A 86 -1.26 -4.77 0.73
N ILE A 87 -0.30 -4.93 -0.18
CA ILE A 87 0.19 -3.83 -1.03
C ILE A 87 -0.90 -3.38 -2.01
N GLY A 88 -1.61 -4.32 -2.63
CA GLY A 88 -2.71 -4.03 -3.55
C GLY A 88 -3.80 -3.18 -2.90
N GLU A 89 -4.29 -3.60 -1.74
CA GLU A 89 -5.27 -2.84 -0.95
C GLU A 89 -4.73 -1.47 -0.53
N GLY A 90 -3.48 -1.42 -0.06
CA GLY A 90 -2.84 -0.16 0.31
C GLY A 90 -2.68 0.81 -0.86
N ASN A 91 -2.44 0.32 -2.08
CA ASN A 91 -2.37 1.14 -3.29
C ASN A 91 -3.76 1.70 -3.64
N VAL A 92 -4.83 0.93 -3.46
CA VAL A 92 -6.22 1.40 -3.62
C VAL A 92 -6.57 2.50 -2.60
N GLY A 93 -6.16 2.31 -1.34
CA GLY A 93 -6.26 3.32 -0.29
C GLY A 93 -5.54 4.61 -0.67
N LEU A 94 -4.28 4.50 -1.12
CA LEU A 94 -3.46 5.64 -1.53
C LEU A 94 -4.08 6.42 -2.70
N MET A 95 -4.59 5.73 -3.73
CA MET A 95 -5.31 6.37 -4.84
C MET A 95 -6.58 7.09 -4.37
N THR A 96 -7.28 6.52 -3.40
CA THR A 96 -8.48 7.14 -2.82
C THR A 96 -8.12 8.37 -2.00
N ALA A 97 -7.03 8.32 -1.25
CA ALA A 97 -6.47 9.45 -0.54
C ALA A 97 -6.11 10.58 -1.50
N ALA A 98 -5.38 10.27 -2.58
CA ALA A 98 -4.94 11.26 -3.54
C ALA A 98 -6.10 12.00 -4.23
N ARG A 99 -7.24 11.32 -4.47
CA ARG A 99 -8.45 11.96 -5.02
C ARG A 99 -9.09 12.98 -4.08
N LYS A 100 -8.93 12.80 -2.77
CA LYS A 100 -9.61 13.60 -1.74
C LYS A 100 -8.68 14.55 -0.99
N PHE A 101 -7.38 14.49 -1.28
CA PHE A 101 -6.38 15.27 -0.59
C PHE A 101 -6.51 16.76 -0.91
N ASP A 102 -6.49 17.57 0.14
CA ASP A 102 -6.51 19.03 0.05
C ASP A 102 -5.15 19.60 0.51
N PRO A 103 -4.32 20.14 -0.40
CA PRO A 103 -2.99 20.64 -0.05
C PRO A 103 -3.02 21.92 0.80
N ASP A 104 -4.17 22.60 0.90
CA ASP A 104 -4.32 23.85 1.63
C ASP A 104 -4.60 23.62 3.14
N GLN A 105 -4.81 22.37 3.57
CA GLN A 105 -5.00 21.99 4.97
C GLN A 105 -3.69 21.94 5.79
N GLY A 106 -2.53 22.17 5.16
CA GLY A 106 -1.24 22.26 5.84
C GLY A 106 -0.65 20.93 6.34
N VAL A 107 -1.23 19.79 5.95
CA VAL A 107 -0.72 18.45 6.27
C VAL A 107 -0.03 17.82 5.07
N LYS A 108 0.99 16.99 5.31
CA LYS A 108 1.66 16.22 4.25
C LYS A 108 0.71 15.15 3.69
N PHE A 109 0.86 14.84 2.41
CA PHE A 109 -0.01 13.86 1.75
C PHE A 109 0.03 12.49 2.46
N ILE A 110 1.22 11.96 2.77
CA ILE A 110 1.35 10.67 3.46
C ILE A 110 0.73 10.65 4.86
N SER A 111 0.68 11.79 5.56
CA SER A 111 0.03 11.91 6.87
C SER A 111 -1.50 11.79 6.75
N TYR A 112 -2.06 12.29 5.64
CA TYR A 112 -3.46 12.12 5.30
C TYR A 112 -3.77 10.70 4.81
N ALA A 113 -2.89 10.11 4.00
CA ALA A 113 -3.09 8.82 3.36
C ALA A 113 -3.20 7.63 4.34
N VAL A 114 -2.64 7.73 5.55
CA VAL A 114 -2.73 6.68 6.60
C VAL A 114 -4.17 6.35 7.00
N TRP A 115 -5.11 7.27 6.79
CA TRP A 115 -6.52 7.11 7.21
C TRP A 115 -7.40 6.38 6.20
N TRP A 116 -6.82 5.95 5.07
CA TRP A 116 -7.47 5.17 4.03
C TRP A 116 -7.01 3.72 4.11
#